data_AF-A0A8B6E9Q1-F1
#
_entry.id   AF-A0A8B6E9Q1-F1
#
_cell.length_a   1.000
_cell.length_b   1.000
_cell.length_c   1.000
_cell.angle_alpha   90.00
_cell.angle_beta   90.00
_cell.angle_gamma   90.00
#
_symmetry.space_group_name_H-M   'P 1'
#
loop_
_entity.id
_entity.type
_entity.pdbx_description
1 polymer ?
#
loop_
_entity_poly.entity_id
_entity_poly.type
_entity_poly.pdbx_seq_one_letter_code
_entity_poly.pdbx_strand_id
1 'polypeptide(L)'
;RGQSIIITTQRGRCVKFVNNKLTNVKCAESNGYICERHIGIPLTCEADRKWQSFNNFCYRVYGQNGATWDGAQQQCDQQGGNLFTVESSTEETVIHDFSVNLQKDFWIGVKSYETDT
;
A
#
# COMPACT_ATOMS: atom_id res chain seq x y z
N ARG A 1 8.29 5.83 -20.91
CA ARG A 1 9.33 6.05 -19.88
C ARG A 1 8.63 6.21 -18.55
N GLY A 2 8.30 5.11 -17.87
CA GLY A 2 7.78 5.15 -16.50
C GLY A 2 8.96 5.01 -15.55
N GLN A 3 9.17 6.00 -14.68
CA GLN A 3 10.10 5.83 -13.56
C GLN A 3 9.42 4.93 -12.54
N SER A 4 9.96 3.73 -12.32
CA SER A 4 9.61 2.95 -11.15
C SER A 4 10.12 3.71 -9.92
N ILE A 5 9.21 4.18 -9.06
CA ILE A 5 9.59 4.74 -7.76
C ILE A 5 10.00 3.55 -6.89
N ILE A 6 11.31 3.30 -6.81
CA ILE A 6 11.83 2.34 -5.83
C ILE A 6 11.69 3.02 -4.46
N ILE A 7 10.71 2.59 -3.68
CA ILE A 7 10.55 3.07 -2.30
C ILE A 7 11.59 2.33 -1.44
N THR A 8 12.72 3.00 -1.19
CA THR A 8 13.75 2.53 -0.25
C THR A 8 13.42 3.00 1.16
N THR A 9 13.57 2.12 2.15
CA THR A 9 13.40 2.46 3.58
C THR A 9 14.72 2.32 4.32
N GLN A 10 14.84 3.10 5.39
CA GLN A 10 15.93 2.98 6.36
C GLN A 10 15.54 2.01 7.47
N ARG A 11 16.53 1.39 8.11
CA ARG A 11 16.31 0.44 9.21
C ARG A 11 15.44 1.06 10.32
N GLY A 12 14.30 0.41 10.61
CA GLY A 12 13.35 0.87 11.64
C GLY A 12 12.46 2.05 11.23
N ARG A 13 12.50 2.49 9.96
CA ARG A 13 11.58 3.47 9.39
C ARG A 13 10.74 2.82 8.30
N CYS A 14 9.44 3.06 8.36
CA CYS A 14 8.44 2.60 7.42
C CYS A 14 7.81 3.79 6.70
N VAL A 15 7.25 3.57 5.51
CA VAL A 15 6.76 4.65 4.64
C VAL A 15 5.24 4.70 4.67
N LYS A 16 4.69 5.89 4.88
CA LYS A 16 3.26 6.15 4.68
C LYS A 16 3.04 7.34 3.74
N PHE A 17 1.89 7.36 3.08
CA PHE A 17 1.46 8.46 2.25
C PHE A 17 0.62 9.45 3.08
N VAL A 18 1.11 10.68 3.21
CA VAL A 18 0.50 11.78 3.98
C VAL A 18 0.55 13.04 3.12
N ASN A 19 -0.57 13.76 3.00
CA ASN A 19 -0.64 15.05 2.28
C ASN A 19 0.05 15.00 0.90
N ASN A 20 -0.24 13.97 0.11
CA ASN A 20 0.33 13.75 -1.22
C ASN A 20 1.84 13.48 -1.26
N LYS A 21 2.43 13.02 -0.15
CA LYS A 21 3.86 12.76 -0.05
C LYS A 21 4.19 11.48 0.72
N LEU A 22 5.16 10.73 0.23
CA LEU A 22 5.78 9.61 0.94
C LEU A 22 6.60 10.14 2.13
N THR A 23 6.32 9.61 3.32
CA THR A 23 6.91 10.07 4.58
C THR A 23 7.44 8.89 5.39
N ASN A 24 8.70 8.98 5.81
CA ASN A 24 9.33 8.01 6.71
C ASN A 24 8.88 8.23 8.15
N VAL A 25 8.33 7.20 8.78
CA VAL A 25 7.80 7.22 10.15
C VAL A 25 8.18 5.95 10.92
N LYS A 26 7.86 5.89 12.22
CA LYS A 26 8.12 4.70 13.03
C LYS A 26 7.15 3.58 12.64
N CYS A 27 7.67 2.39 12.37
CA CYS A 27 6.87 1.22 11.97
C CYS A 27 5.82 0.78 13.00
N ALA A 28 6.02 1.16 14.28
CA ALA A 28 5.11 0.87 15.39
C ALA A 28 3.88 1.79 15.45
N GLU A 29 3.78 2.81 14.60
CA GLU A 29 2.56 3.61 14.49
C GLU A 29 1.38 2.76 13.99
N SER A 30 0.16 3.11 14.38
CA SER A 30 -1.05 2.52 13.82
C SER A 30 -1.63 3.46 12.76
N ASN A 31 -1.63 3.03 11.51
CA ASN A 31 -2.16 3.80 10.38
C ASN A 31 -3.08 2.94 9.52
N GLY A 32 -3.90 3.59 8.69
CA GLY A 32 -4.64 2.90 7.65
C GLY A 32 -3.69 2.23 6.67
N TYR A 33 -4.18 1.26 5.91
CA TYR A 33 -3.39 0.59 4.89
C TYR A 33 -4.25 0.13 3.72
N ILE A 34 -3.60 -0.10 2.60
CA ILE A 34 -4.22 -0.61 1.38
C ILE A 34 -3.49 -1.90 1.02
N CYS A 35 -4.26 -2.97 0.81
CA CYS A 35 -3.71 -4.18 0.23
C CYS A 35 -3.89 -4.13 -1.29
N GLU A 36 -2.85 -4.54 -2.02
CA GLU A 36 -2.88 -4.78 -3.46
C GLU A 36 -2.66 -6.27 -3.77
N ARG A 37 -3.27 -6.75 -4.85
CA ARG A 37 -2.93 -8.04 -5.46
C ARG A 37 -3.23 -8.04 -6.94
N HIS A 38 -2.48 -8.80 -7.72
CA HIS A 38 -2.74 -8.95 -9.15
C HIS A 38 -4.04 -9.70 -9.42
N ILE A 39 -4.76 -9.28 -10.47
CA ILE A 39 -5.84 -10.07 -11.05
C ILE A 39 -5.20 -11.24 -11.80
N GLY A 40 -5.41 -12.46 -11.31
CA GLY A 40 -4.92 -13.69 -11.92
C GLY A 40 -6.05 -14.70 -12.06
N ILE A 41 -5.95 -15.68 -12.95
CA ILE A 41 -6.95 -16.76 -13.02
C ILE A 41 -6.61 -17.79 -11.94
N PRO A 42 -7.54 -18.21 -11.05
CA PRO A 42 -8.99 -17.99 -11.06
C PRO A 42 -9.49 -16.80 -10.20
N LEU A 43 -8.60 -16.00 -9.61
CA LEU A 43 -8.91 -14.86 -8.76
C LEU A 43 -9.62 -13.71 -9.50
N THR A 44 -10.90 -13.51 -9.19
CA THR A 44 -11.61 -12.26 -9.48
C THR A 44 -11.40 -11.25 -8.34
N CYS A 45 -11.63 -9.96 -8.58
CA CYS A 45 -11.48 -8.93 -7.54
C CYS A 45 -12.60 -8.93 -6.48
N GLU A 46 -13.17 -10.09 -6.11
CA GLU A 46 -14.06 -10.33 -4.95
C GLU A 46 -14.80 -9.06 -4.44
N ALA A 47 -15.60 -8.42 -5.31
CA ALA A 47 -16.15 -7.09 -5.04
C ALA A 47 -17.12 -7.10 -3.84
N ASP A 48 -17.79 -8.24 -3.63
CA ASP A 48 -18.61 -8.56 -2.45
C ASP A 48 -17.81 -8.47 -1.14
N ARG A 49 -16.49 -8.63 -1.20
CA ARG A 49 -15.56 -8.49 -0.07
C ARG A 49 -14.83 -7.15 -0.03
N LYS A 50 -15.39 -6.12 -0.67
CA LYS A 50 -14.90 -4.73 -0.69
C LYS A 50 -13.56 -4.55 -1.41
N TRP A 51 -13.22 -5.46 -2.31
CA TRP A 51 -12.10 -5.28 -3.24
C TRP A 51 -12.54 -4.46 -4.45
N GLN A 52 -11.65 -3.61 -4.95
CA GLN A 52 -11.89 -2.73 -6.08
C GLN A 52 -10.86 -3.02 -7.18
N SER A 53 -11.32 -3.31 -8.39
CA SER A 53 -10.45 -3.59 -9.52
C SER A 53 -10.00 -2.31 -10.21
N PHE A 54 -8.70 -2.14 -10.42
CA PHE A 54 -8.17 -1.08 -11.27
C PHE A 54 -6.81 -1.49 -11.86
N ASN A 55 -6.64 -1.26 -13.17
CA ASN A 55 -5.39 -1.51 -13.91
C ASN A 55 -4.75 -2.92 -13.70
N ASN A 56 -5.54 -4.00 -13.76
CA ASN A 56 -5.11 -5.39 -13.52
C ASN A 56 -4.71 -5.74 -12.08
N PHE A 57 -5.07 -4.88 -11.11
CA PHE A 57 -4.93 -5.14 -9.69
C PHE A 57 -6.28 -5.05 -8.98
N CYS A 58 -6.36 -5.69 -7.82
CA CYS A 58 -7.42 -5.50 -6.85
C CYS A 58 -6.84 -4.76 -5.63
N TYR A 59 -7.58 -3.76 -5.17
CA TYR A 59 -7.24 -2.97 -3.98
C TYR A 59 -8.30 -3.11 -2.91
N ARG A 60 -7.88 -3.18 -1.65
CA ARG A 60 -8.79 -3.14 -0.50
C ARG A 60 -8.25 -2.21 0.56
N VAL A 61 -9.10 -1.26 0.96
CA VAL A 61 -8.73 -0.20 1.91
C VAL A 61 -9.18 -0.54 3.32
N TYR A 62 -8.25 -0.45 4.27
CA TYR A 62 -8.48 -0.64 5.70
C TYR A 62 -8.27 0.69 6.43
N GLY A 63 -9.26 1.58 6.35
CA GLY A 63 -9.17 2.92 6.94
C GLY A 63 -9.54 3.02 8.42
N GLN A 64 -10.43 2.18 8.95
CA GLN A 64 -10.96 2.30 10.32
C GLN A 64 -10.18 1.50 11.37
N ASN A 65 -9.59 0.36 10.97
CA ASN A 65 -8.81 -0.52 11.84
C ASN A 65 -7.34 -0.45 11.46
N GLY A 66 -6.66 0.59 11.94
CA GLY A 66 -5.24 0.78 11.66
C GLY A 66 -4.40 -0.36 12.24
N ALA A 67 -3.24 -0.59 11.63
CA ALA A 67 -2.27 -1.59 12.07
C ALA A 67 -0.85 -1.01 12.05
N THR A 68 0.07 -1.69 12.72
CA THR A 68 1.51 -1.49 12.49
C THR A 68 1.85 -1.86 11.06
N TRP A 69 2.98 -1.38 10.54
CA TRP A 69 3.38 -1.69 9.17
C TRP A 69 3.49 -3.22 8.95
N ASP A 70 4.17 -3.93 9.86
CA ASP A 70 4.30 -5.39 9.78
C ASP A 70 2.95 -6.10 9.89
N GLY A 71 2.07 -5.62 10.78
CA GLY A 71 0.72 -6.18 10.93
C GLY A 71 -0.13 -5.97 9.68
N ALA A 72 0.00 -4.81 9.04
CA ALA A 72 -0.69 -4.50 7.79
C ALA A 72 -0.18 -5.37 6.63
N GLN A 73 1.14 -5.53 6.50
CA GLN A 73 1.74 -6.43 5.50
C GLN A 73 1.28 -7.87 5.72
N GLN A 74 1.34 -8.37 6.95
CA GLN A 74 0.88 -9.72 7.28
C GLN A 74 -0.59 -9.93 6.93
N GLN A 75 -1.45 -8.93 7.15
CA GLN A 75 -2.86 -9.00 6.76
C GLN A 75 -3.03 -9.04 5.25
N CYS A 76 -2.26 -8.26 4.49
CA CYS A 76 -2.30 -8.32 3.03
C CYS A 76 -1.80 -9.68 2.50
N ASP A 77 -0.75 -10.25 3.10
CA ASP A 77 -0.22 -11.57 2.77
C ASP A 77 -1.29 -12.65 2.96
N GLN A 78 -2.03 -12.61 4.08
CA GLN A 78 -3.13 -13.54 4.36
C GLN A 78 -4.27 -13.47 3.34
N GLN A 79 -4.40 -12.35 2.63
CA GLN A 79 -5.39 -12.14 1.57
C GLN A 79 -4.83 -12.42 0.15
N GLY A 80 -3.61 -12.95 0.07
CA GLY A 80 -2.91 -13.25 -1.18
C GLY A 80 -2.38 -12.03 -1.91
N GLY A 81 -2.03 -10.97 -1.17
CA GLY A 81 -1.54 -9.70 -1.70
C GLY A 81 -0.38 -9.15 -0.87
N ASN A 82 -0.06 -7.88 -1.09
CA ASN A 82 0.96 -7.13 -0.35
C ASN A 82 0.41 -5.77 0.07
N LEU A 83 1.14 -5.03 0.90
CA LEU A 83 0.90 -3.60 1.02
C LEU A 83 1.04 -2.91 -0.33
N PHE A 84 0.15 -1.95 -0.57
CA PHE A 84 0.13 -1.16 -1.79
C PHE A 84 1.47 -0.45 -2.03
N THR A 85 2.02 -0.61 -3.23
CA THR A 85 3.24 0.04 -3.71
C THR A 85 2.89 1.09 -4.77
N VAL A 86 3.74 2.11 -4.88
CA VAL A 86 3.58 3.16 -5.89
C VAL A 86 4.70 2.98 -6.90
N GLU A 87 4.41 2.37 -8.06
CA GLU A 87 5.43 2.07 -9.08
C GLU A 87 5.16 2.75 -10.41
N SER A 88 3.98 3.36 -10.54
CA SER A 88 3.49 4.01 -11.74
C SER A 88 2.71 5.28 -11.39
N SER A 89 2.64 6.22 -12.34
CA SER A 89 1.79 7.41 -12.22
C SER A 89 0.31 7.07 -12.02
N THR A 90 -0.11 5.90 -12.51
CA THR A 90 -1.45 5.37 -12.33
C THR A 90 -1.70 5.01 -10.86
N GLU A 91 -0.75 4.35 -10.20
CA GLU A 91 -0.81 4.05 -8.75
C GLU A 91 -0.68 5.31 -7.89
N GLU A 92 0.14 6.29 -8.29
CA GLU A 92 0.20 7.60 -7.63
C GLU A 92 -1.19 8.28 -7.58
N THR A 93 -1.93 8.20 -8.68
CA THR A 93 -3.28 8.76 -8.76
C THR A 93 -4.25 8.01 -7.84
N VAL A 94 -4.15 6.68 -7.80
CA VAL A 94 -4.99 5.84 -6.93
C VAL A 94 -4.79 6.15 -5.45
N ILE A 95 -3.54 6.23 -4.98
CA ILE A 95 -3.27 6.54 -3.57
C ILE A 95 -3.66 7.97 -3.21
N HIS A 96 -3.50 8.91 -4.14
CA HIS A 96 -3.98 10.28 -3.98
C HIS A 96 -5.49 10.31 -3.80
N ASP A 97 -6.24 9.65 -4.68
CA ASP A 97 -7.71 9.61 -4.61
C ASP A 97 -8.19 8.95 -3.32
N PHE A 98 -7.57 7.86 -2.89
CA PHE A 98 -7.92 7.23 -1.61
C PHE A 98 -7.59 8.14 -0.40
N SER A 99 -6.43 8.78 -0.39
CA SER A 99 -6.02 9.68 0.69
C SER A 99 -6.95 10.88 0.82
N VAL A 100 -7.29 11.52 -0.30
CA VAL A 100 -8.21 12.67 -0.33
C VAL A 100 -9.64 12.27 0.05
N ASN A 101 -10.18 11.20 -0.54
CA ASN A 101 -11.57 10.79 -0.31
C ASN A 101 -11.80 10.29 1.13
N LEU A 102 -10.80 9.65 1.73
CA LEU A 102 -10.92 9.07 3.07
C LEU A 102 -10.33 9.96 4.17
N GLN A 103 -9.62 11.05 3.80
CA GLN A 103 -8.89 11.93 4.70
C GLN A 103 -8.00 11.16 5.69
N LYS A 104 -7.27 10.16 5.17
CA LYS A 104 -6.46 9.23 5.96
C LYS A 104 -5.07 9.07 5.38
N ASP A 105 -4.13 8.79 6.28
CA ASP A 105 -2.78 8.36 5.95
C ASP A 105 -2.77 6.84 5.76
N PHE A 106 -2.05 6.40 4.73
CA PHE A 106 -1.98 4.98 4.37
C PHE A 106 -0.53 4.48 4.38
N TRP A 107 -0.30 3.32 4.97
CA TRP A 107 0.95 2.58 4.83
C TRP A 107 1.21 2.24 3.36
N ILE A 108 2.49 2.31 2.98
CA ILE A 108 2.99 1.99 1.65
C ILE A 108 3.96 0.82 1.79
N GLY A 109 3.82 -0.16 0.90
CA GLY A 109 4.71 -1.30 0.75
C GLY A 109 6.06 -0.88 0.18
N VAL A 110 7.09 -1.68 0.44
CA VAL A 110 8.46 -1.38 0.01
C VAL A 110 9.05 -2.59 -0.69
N LYS A 111 9.72 -2.36 -1.83
CA LYS A 111 10.28 -3.45 -2.65
C LYS A 111 11.70 -3.86 -2.26
N SER A 112 12.46 -3.01 -1.57
CA SER A 112 13.82 -3.34 -1.13
C SER A 112 14.21 -2.52 0.10
N TYR A 113 14.80 -3.20 1.09
CA TYR A 113 15.56 -2.57 2.17
C TYR A 113 16.95 -2.18 1.62
N GLU A 114 17.40 -0.94 1.84
CA GLU A 114 18.84 -0.65 1.66
C GLU A 114 19.59 -1.39 2.78
N THR A 115 20.42 -2.36 2.41
CA THR A 115 21.48 -2.84 3.29
C THR A 115 22.61 -1.81 3.23
N ASP A 116 22.72 -0.95 4.24
CA ASP A 116 23.98 -0.26 4.50
C ASP A 116 25.07 -1.34 4.73
N THR A 117 25.91 -1.58 3.73
CA THR A 117 27.22 -2.24 3.88
C THR A 117 28.29 -1.22 4.23
#